data_AF-A0A8H7AY81-F1
#
_entry.id   AF-A0A8H7AY81-F1
#
_cell.length_a   1.000
_cell.length_b   1.000
_cell.length_c   1.000
_cell.angle_alpha   90.00
_cell.angle_beta   90.00
_cell.angle_gamma   90.00
#
_symmetry.space_group_name_H-M   'P 1'
#
loop_
_entity.id
_entity.type
_entity.pdbx_description
1 polymer ?
#
loop_
_entity_poly.entity_id
_entity_poly.type
_entity_poly.pdbx_seq_one_letter_code
_entity_poly.pdbx_strand_id
1 'polypeptide(L)'
;MVNLSILVSSLCLASSAVAAALPASAPKTCKNPIVRKEWKQLSIPQKRAYIDAVLCLASKPAISGIEGAINRFDDFQAVHSSQTPDIHWVGHFTLWHRYFVYTYEKALREECGYTGAQPYWNWSLDAEPQNPTSTRIFDSEIWQADTGFGGNGNKVEPTNETNPFGIVGGTGGGCVQNGPFTADKFSVNFPTPHCLKRDFVPTLINVWADQKLVNNVLAQKDYTGFARAVEGEASFAVPNIHGSGHFGVGGALGQAGDANNSPGEPVFYLHHGNIDHIFWMWQQKDLKTRLHQVGGPIIPFDYSGKNVTLDFEVGLGKLAPTVQLKDLLDTQGSTLCYTY
;
A
#
# COMPACT_ATOMS: atom_id res chain seq x y z
N MET A 1 -33.17 -8.46 85.45
CA MET A 1 -32.24 -7.68 84.61
C MET A 1 -31.73 -8.61 83.51
N VAL A 2 -32.32 -8.55 82.33
CA VAL A 2 -31.93 -9.37 81.16
C VAL A 2 -31.91 -8.43 79.97
N ASN A 3 -30.71 -8.23 79.41
CA ASN A 3 -30.43 -7.44 78.21
C ASN A 3 -31.10 -8.09 76.99
N LEU A 4 -31.88 -7.32 76.24
CA LEU A 4 -32.41 -7.73 74.94
C LEU A 4 -31.62 -7.01 73.84
N SER A 5 -30.69 -7.73 73.21
CA SER A 5 -29.93 -7.28 72.05
C SER A 5 -30.83 -7.28 70.80
N ILE A 6 -30.99 -6.12 70.17
CA ILE A 6 -31.72 -5.97 68.90
C ILE A 6 -30.74 -6.27 67.76
N LEU A 7 -30.95 -7.38 67.04
CA LEU A 7 -30.33 -7.64 65.75
C LEU A 7 -31.07 -6.84 64.66
N VAL A 8 -30.35 -5.95 63.97
CA VAL A 8 -30.83 -5.29 62.75
C VAL A 8 -30.38 -6.14 61.56
N SER A 9 -31.32 -6.85 60.94
CA SER A 9 -31.10 -7.52 59.66
C SER A 9 -31.23 -6.52 58.51
N SER A 10 -30.12 -6.20 57.86
CA SER A 10 -30.10 -5.43 56.62
C SER A 10 -30.58 -6.28 55.45
N LEU A 11 -31.77 -5.97 54.90
CA LEU A 11 -32.23 -6.52 53.62
C LEU A 11 -31.44 -5.85 52.48
N CYS A 12 -30.52 -6.59 51.84
CA CYS A 12 -29.97 -6.22 50.54
C CYS A 12 -30.98 -6.57 49.45
N LEU A 13 -31.69 -5.57 48.91
CA LEU A 13 -32.44 -5.68 47.67
C LEU A 13 -31.46 -5.68 46.49
N ALA A 14 -31.22 -6.85 45.91
CA ALA A 14 -30.49 -6.98 44.66
C ALA A 14 -31.37 -6.51 43.49
N SER A 15 -31.19 -5.27 43.04
CA SER A 15 -31.76 -4.77 41.79
C SER A 15 -31.03 -5.41 40.62
N SER A 16 -31.62 -6.45 40.04
CA SER A 16 -31.19 -7.01 38.75
C SER A 16 -31.56 -6.04 37.62
N ALA A 17 -30.63 -5.14 37.30
CA ALA A 17 -30.72 -4.33 36.09
C ALA A 17 -30.47 -5.23 34.87
N VAL A 18 -31.55 -5.57 34.15
CA VAL A 18 -31.47 -6.19 32.83
C VAL A 18 -30.94 -5.12 31.89
N ALA A 19 -29.64 -5.15 31.60
CA ALA A 19 -29.08 -4.35 30.52
C ALA A 19 -29.69 -4.84 29.20
N ALA A 20 -30.61 -4.05 28.64
CA ALA A 20 -31.11 -4.27 27.30
C ALA A 20 -29.94 -4.16 26.33
N ALA A 21 -29.46 -5.30 25.83
CA ALA A 21 -28.50 -5.33 24.73
C ALA A 21 -29.17 -4.65 23.53
N LEU A 22 -28.67 -3.48 23.14
CA LEU A 22 -29.04 -2.85 21.88
C LEU A 22 -28.76 -3.87 20.76
N PRO A 23 -29.71 -4.08 19.82
CA PRO A 23 -29.46 -4.98 18.70
C PRO A 23 -28.22 -4.47 17.95
N ALA A 24 -27.21 -5.32 17.82
CA ALA A 24 -26.04 -5.02 17.02
C ALA A 24 -26.53 -4.61 15.63
N SER A 25 -26.23 -3.37 15.21
CA SER A 25 -26.58 -2.92 13.87
C SER A 25 -25.96 -3.89 12.87
N ALA A 26 -26.75 -4.45 11.97
CA ALA A 26 -26.22 -5.27 10.88
C ALA A 26 -25.04 -4.53 10.21
N PRO A 27 -23.93 -5.21 9.88
CA PRO A 27 -22.79 -4.57 9.24
C PRO A 27 -23.30 -3.81 8.01
N LYS A 28 -23.05 -2.49 7.97
CA LYS A 28 -23.45 -1.66 6.84
C LYS A 28 -22.62 -2.11 5.63
N THR A 29 -23.23 -2.91 4.76
CA THR A 29 -22.62 -3.30 3.49
C THR A 29 -22.39 -2.06 2.62
N CYS A 30 -21.23 -1.97 1.97
CA CYS A 30 -20.93 -0.93 0.99
C CYS A 30 -22.07 -0.79 -0.02
N LYS A 31 -22.55 0.44 -0.22
CA LYS A 31 -23.55 0.76 -1.24
C LYS A 31 -22.88 1.55 -2.35
N ASN A 32 -22.82 0.96 -3.55
CA ASN A 32 -22.16 1.51 -4.74
C ASN A 32 -20.62 1.56 -4.61
N PRO A 33 -19.93 0.41 -4.59
CA PRO A 33 -18.47 0.38 -4.59
C PRO A 33 -17.92 1.09 -5.83
N ILE A 34 -16.94 1.96 -5.62
CA ILE A 34 -16.20 2.56 -6.75
C ILE A 34 -15.30 1.50 -7.40
N VAL A 35 -15.12 1.60 -8.72
CA VAL A 35 -14.37 0.58 -9.50
C VAL A 35 -12.96 1.08 -9.79
N ARG A 36 -11.96 0.44 -9.18
CA ARG A 36 -10.53 0.65 -9.43
C ARG A 36 -10.16 -0.02 -10.75
N LYS A 37 -9.51 0.72 -11.66
CA LYS A 37 -9.21 0.24 -13.03
C LYS A 37 -7.73 0.21 -13.31
N GLU A 38 -7.34 -0.67 -14.22
CA GLU A 38 -5.98 -0.71 -14.75
C GLU A 38 -5.70 0.61 -15.49
N TRP A 39 -4.50 1.19 -15.34
CA TRP A 39 -4.16 2.53 -15.86
C TRP A 39 -4.51 2.74 -17.34
N LYS A 40 -4.28 1.75 -18.20
CA LYS A 40 -4.56 1.81 -19.64
C LYS A 40 -6.05 1.81 -19.97
N GLN A 41 -6.92 1.43 -19.03
CA GLN A 41 -8.37 1.49 -19.19
C GLN A 41 -8.96 2.87 -18.87
N LEU A 42 -8.19 3.77 -18.26
CA LEU A 42 -8.64 5.14 -18.01
C LEU A 42 -8.58 5.96 -19.30
N SER A 43 -9.61 6.76 -19.53
CA SER A 43 -9.57 7.79 -20.57
C SER A 43 -8.57 8.89 -20.22
N ILE A 44 -8.10 9.62 -21.23
CA ILE A 44 -7.15 10.75 -21.04
C ILE A 44 -7.63 11.75 -19.95
N PRO A 45 -8.90 12.21 -19.95
CA PRO A 45 -9.40 13.08 -18.88
C PRO A 45 -9.31 12.45 -17.49
N GLN A 46 -9.55 11.14 -17.36
CA GLN A 46 -9.48 10.46 -16.07
C GLN A 46 -8.03 10.31 -15.57
N LYS A 47 -7.08 10.05 -16.48
CA LYS A 47 -5.64 10.02 -16.17
C LYS A 47 -5.17 11.38 -15.64
N ARG A 48 -5.51 12.46 -16.36
CA ARG A 48 -5.17 13.84 -15.93
C ARG A 48 -5.83 14.19 -14.60
N ALA A 49 -7.11 13.88 -14.40
CA ALA A 49 -7.81 14.14 -13.14
C ALA A 49 -7.18 13.43 -11.93
N TYR A 50 -6.63 12.22 -12.13
CA TYR A 50 -5.88 11.54 -11.07
C TYR A 50 -4.56 12.28 -10.77
N ILE A 51 -3.76 12.59 -11.80
CA ILE A 51 -2.48 13.31 -11.66
C ILE A 51 -2.69 14.67 -10.97
N ASP A 52 -3.71 15.43 -11.38
CA ASP A 52 -4.06 16.72 -10.78
C ASP A 52 -4.39 16.59 -9.29
N ALA A 53 -5.09 15.51 -8.90
CA ALA A 53 -5.39 15.24 -7.49
C ALA A 53 -4.14 14.90 -6.69
N VAL A 54 -3.17 14.16 -7.26
CA VAL A 54 -1.88 13.88 -6.60
C VAL A 54 -1.09 15.17 -6.36
N LEU A 55 -0.99 16.02 -7.39
CA LEU A 55 -0.31 17.32 -7.29
C LEU A 55 -1.01 18.24 -6.28
N CYS A 56 -2.34 18.23 -6.25
CA CYS A 56 -3.11 18.92 -5.23
C CYS A 56 -2.77 18.42 -3.82
N LEU A 57 -2.67 17.12 -3.60
CA LEU A 57 -2.31 16.55 -2.29
C LEU A 57 -0.89 17.00 -1.88
N ALA A 58 0.05 17.05 -2.84
CA ALA A 58 1.40 17.58 -2.63
C ALA A 58 1.46 19.11 -2.37
N SER A 59 0.35 19.83 -2.53
CA SER A 59 0.26 21.27 -2.22
C SER A 59 -0.43 21.58 -0.88
N LYS A 60 -1.10 20.61 -0.27
CA LYS A 60 -1.82 20.80 1.00
C LYS A 60 -0.90 20.59 2.19
N PRO A 61 -1.07 21.33 3.30
CA PRO A 61 -0.20 21.21 4.46
C PRO A 61 -0.32 19.82 5.13
N ALA A 62 0.81 19.28 5.59
CA ALA A 62 0.88 18.03 6.34
C ALA A 62 0.03 18.06 7.62
N ILE A 63 -0.53 16.91 8.02
CA ILE A 63 -1.36 16.73 9.21
C ILE A 63 -0.83 15.64 10.15
N SER A 64 0.08 14.77 9.69
CA SER A 64 0.59 13.64 10.49
C SER A 64 1.28 14.12 11.78
N GLY A 65 1.93 15.29 11.71
CA GLY A 65 2.79 15.80 12.76
C GLY A 65 4.14 15.08 12.85
N ILE A 66 4.52 14.32 11.82
CA ILE A 66 5.85 13.70 11.72
C ILE A 66 6.83 14.75 11.19
N GLU A 67 7.98 14.87 11.86
CA GLU A 67 9.03 15.82 11.46
C GLU A 67 9.53 15.53 10.04
N GLY A 68 9.72 16.58 9.24
CA GLY A 68 10.13 16.48 7.84
C GLY A 68 8.98 16.31 6.83
N ALA A 69 7.77 15.94 7.27
CA ALA A 69 6.59 15.96 6.40
C ALA A 69 6.11 17.41 6.21
N ILE A 70 6.11 17.91 4.96
CA ILE A 70 5.73 19.28 4.64
C ILE A 70 4.29 19.35 4.14
N ASN A 71 3.92 18.43 3.25
CA ASN A 71 2.61 18.38 2.62
C ASN A 71 1.84 17.07 2.89
N ARG A 72 0.58 17.01 2.45
CA ARG A 72 -0.27 15.83 2.62
C ARG A 72 0.20 14.60 1.86
N PHE A 73 0.98 14.74 0.78
CA PHE A 73 1.59 13.61 0.11
C PHE A 73 2.77 13.05 0.93
N ASP A 74 3.60 13.94 1.51
CA ASP A 74 4.70 13.58 2.42
C ASP A 74 4.19 12.88 3.68
N ASP A 75 2.98 13.21 4.17
CA ASP A 75 2.37 12.51 5.31
C ASP A 75 2.28 10.99 5.07
N PHE A 76 1.87 10.57 3.87
CA PHE A 76 1.76 9.15 3.53
C PHE A 76 3.14 8.50 3.52
N GLN A 77 4.13 9.15 2.89
CA GLN A 77 5.51 8.69 2.91
C GLN A 77 6.08 8.59 4.33
N ALA A 78 5.85 9.60 5.17
CA ALA A 78 6.36 9.67 6.53
C ALA A 78 5.73 8.60 7.43
N VAL A 79 4.42 8.37 7.34
CA VAL A 79 3.73 7.30 8.08
C VAL A 79 4.28 5.94 7.68
N HIS A 80 4.39 5.67 6.37
CA HIS A 80 4.97 4.42 5.87
C HIS A 80 6.43 4.23 6.34
N SER A 81 7.27 5.25 6.21
CA SER A 81 8.67 5.20 6.64
C SER A 81 8.79 4.91 8.14
N SER A 82 7.98 5.57 8.98
CA SER A 82 7.96 5.35 10.43
C SER A 82 7.52 3.95 10.86
N GLN A 83 6.74 3.26 10.02
CA GLN A 83 6.21 1.92 10.30
C GLN A 83 6.89 0.82 9.49
N THR A 84 7.80 1.16 8.57
CA THR A 84 8.47 0.20 7.68
C THR A 84 9.07 -1.01 8.40
N PRO A 85 9.71 -0.86 9.59
CA PRO A 85 10.23 -2.00 10.35
C PRO A 85 9.18 -3.02 10.78
N ASP A 86 7.90 -2.63 10.85
CA ASP A 86 6.83 -3.45 11.40
C ASP A 86 5.78 -3.89 10.37
N ILE A 87 5.82 -3.37 9.13
CA ILE A 87 4.76 -3.58 8.11
C ILE A 87 5.20 -4.42 6.89
N HIS A 88 6.47 -4.80 6.79
CA HIS A 88 7.01 -5.63 5.69
C HIS A 88 7.53 -6.98 6.18
N TRP A 89 7.36 -8.03 5.36
CA TRP A 89 7.63 -9.44 5.69
C TRP A 89 6.89 -9.93 6.95
N VAL A 90 5.69 -9.39 7.15
CA VAL A 90 4.77 -9.68 8.27
C VAL A 90 3.41 -10.13 7.75
N GLY A 91 2.61 -10.77 8.61
CA GLY A 91 1.27 -11.27 8.25
C GLY A 91 0.25 -10.18 7.93
N HIS A 92 0.45 -8.96 8.41
CA HIS A 92 -0.48 -7.85 8.14
C HIS A 92 -0.08 -6.97 6.94
N PHE A 93 1.03 -7.28 6.25
CA PHE A 93 1.56 -6.48 5.12
C PHE A 93 0.50 -6.13 4.09
N THR A 94 -0.19 -7.13 3.52
CA THR A 94 -1.15 -6.92 2.43
C THR A 94 -2.34 -6.07 2.87
N LEU A 95 -2.86 -6.31 4.08
CA LEU A 95 -4.03 -5.59 4.60
C LEU A 95 -3.67 -4.18 5.06
N TRP A 96 -2.49 -3.97 5.63
CA TRP A 96 -1.98 -2.64 5.95
C TRP A 96 -1.86 -1.79 4.68
N HIS A 97 -1.25 -2.33 3.62
CA HIS A 97 -1.10 -1.63 2.34
C HIS A 97 -2.43 -1.39 1.62
N ARG A 98 -3.38 -2.34 1.70
CA ARG A 98 -4.78 -2.12 1.26
C ARG A 98 -5.40 -0.91 1.96
N TYR A 99 -5.26 -0.81 3.28
CA TYR A 99 -5.81 0.29 4.06
C TYR A 99 -5.08 1.62 3.76
N PHE A 100 -3.77 1.57 3.55
CA PHE A 100 -2.96 2.70 3.17
C PHE A 100 -3.37 3.30 1.83
N VAL A 101 -3.50 2.46 0.79
CA VAL A 101 -3.96 2.87 -0.55
C VAL A 101 -5.41 3.38 -0.52
N TYR A 102 -6.29 2.74 0.25
CA TYR A 102 -7.66 3.22 0.43
C TYR A 102 -7.71 4.59 1.13
N THR A 103 -6.89 4.81 2.15
CA THR A 103 -6.81 6.10 2.85
C THR A 103 -6.25 7.19 1.94
N TYR A 104 -5.28 6.85 1.10
CA TYR A 104 -4.75 7.74 0.07
C TYR A 104 -5.82 8.13 -0.96
N GLU A 105 -6.55 7.15 -1.50
CA GLU A 105 -7.70 7.37 -2.39
C GLU A 105 -8.74 8.29 -1.74
N LYS A 106 -9.07 8.06 -0.47
CA LYS A 106 -9.99 8.90 0.29
C LYS A 106 -9.50 10.35 0.38
N ALA A 107 -8.21 10.57 0.67
CA ALA A 107 -7.63 11.91 0.72
C ALA A 107 -7.70 12.62 -0.65
N LEU A 108 -7.38 11.93 -1.75
CA LEU A 108 -7.53 12.48 -3.10
C LEU A 108 -8.98 12.92 -3.37
N ARG A 109 -9.95 12.09 -2.97
CA ARG A 109 -11.38 12.35 -3.24
C ARG A 109 -11.94 13.46 -2.37
N GLU A 110 -11.70 13.40 -1.06
CA GLU A 110 -12.32 14.29 -0.07
C GLU A 110 -11.64 15.65 0.01
N GLU A 111 -10.35 15.74 -0.32
CA GLU A 111 -9.58 16.97 -0.13
C GLU A 111 -9.23 17.66 -1.44
N CYS A 112 -9.05 16.86 -2.51
CA CYS A 112 -8.66 17.34 -3.83
C CYS A 112 -9.76 17.22 -4.88
N GLY A 113 -10.98 16.82 -4.47
CA GLY A 113 -12.14 16.77 -5.37
C GLY A 113 -12.06 15.69 -6.44
N TYR A 114 -11.16 14.70 -6.28
CA TYR A 114 -11.08 13.59 -7.20
C TYR A 114 -12.39 12.78 -7.17
N THR A 115 -12.97 12.51 -8.34
CA THR A 115 -14.25 11.77 -8.43
C THR A 115 -14.06 10.32 -8.90
N GLY A 116 -12.87 9.99 -9.42
CA GLY A 116 -12.50 8.64 -9.85
C GLY A 116 -12.07 7.72 -8.70
N ALA A 117 -11.78 6.47 -9.02
CA ALA A 117 -11.20 5.51 -8.08
C ALA A 117 -9.70 5.38 -8.30
N GLN A 118 -8.98 4.92 -7.29
CA GLN A 118 -7.56 4.62 -7.35
C GLN A 118 -7.27 3.67 -8.53
N PRO A 119 -6.48 4.09 -9.53
CA PRO A 119 -6.04 3.20 -10.59
C PRO A 119 -4.95 2.26 -10.07
N TYR A 120 -4.73 1.17 -10.80
CA TYR A 120 -3.63 0.25 -10.57
C TYR A 120 -2.78 0.06 -11.83
N TRP A 121 -1.52 -0.29 -11.66
CA TRP A 121 -0.60 -0.59 -12.76
C TRP A 121 -0.34 -2.08 -12.83
N ASN A 122 -0.86 -2.73 -13.87
CA ASN A 122 -0.57 -4.14 -14.08
C ASN A 122 0.75 -4.32 -14.87
N TRP A 123 1.88 -4.31 -14.17
CA TRP A 123 3.23 -4.45 -14.74
C TRP A 123 3.37 -5.68 -15.64
N SER A 124 2.67 -6.77 -15.33
CA SER A 124 2.78 -8.03 -16.08
C SER A 124 2.29 -7.93 -17.53
N LEU A 125 1.48 -6.90 -17.85
CA LEU A 125 1.07 -6.59 -19.22
C LEU A 125 2.15 -5.86 -20.02
N ASP A 126 3.10 -5.23 -19.32
CA ASP A 126 4.17 -4.43 -19.90
C ASP A 126 5.52 -5.17 -19.90
N ALA A 127 5.68 -6.14 -18.99
CA ALA A 127 6.92 -6.87 -18.77
C ALA A 127 7.21 -7.85 -19.91
N GLU A 128 8.49 -7.98 -20.24
CA GLU A 128 8.99 -8.88 -21.28
C GLU A 128 10.00 -9.88 -20.72
N PRO A 129 9.55 -10.88 -19.93
CA PRO A 129 10.45 -11.83 -19.28
C PRO A 129 11.30 -12.66 -20.26
N GLN A 130 10.89 -12.77 -21.52
CA GLN A 130 11.69 -13.42 -22.57
C GLN A 130 12.85 -12.55 -23.10
N ASN A 131 12.81 -11.25 -22.85
CA ASN A 131 13.88 -10.30 -23.16
C ASN A 131 14.14 -9.39 -21.94
N PRO A 132 14.83 -9.88 -20.89
CA PRO A 132 14.98 -9.15 -19.64
C PRO A 132 15.59 -7.75 -19.77
N THR A 133 16.42 -7.50 -20.77
CA THR A 133 17.05 -6.19 -20.99
C THR A 133 16.17 -5.20 -21.76
N SER A 134 14.96 -5.60 -22.17
CA SER A 134 14.05 -4.75 -22.94
C SER A 134 13.61 -3.52 -22.16
N THR A 135 13.67 -2.36 -22.80
CA THR A 135 13.19 -1.10 -22.23
C THR A 135 11.72 -0.82 -22.54
N ARG A 136 11.02 -1.70 -23.29
CA ARG A 136 9.65 -1.43 -23.77
C ARG A 136 8.62 -1.19 -22.67
N ILE A 137 8.80 -1.79 -21.49
CA ILE A 137 7.97 -1.49 -20.31
C ILE A 137 7.99 -0.01 -19.95
N PHE A 138 9.08 0.71 -20.23
CA PHE A 138 9.22 2.15 -20.00
C PHE A 138 8.64 3.01 -21.13
N ASP A 139 8.19 2.41 -22.23
CA ASP A 139 7.40 3.07 -23.29
C ASP A 139 5.87 3.00 -23.01
N SER A 140 5.47 2.25 -21.97
CA SER A 140 4.07 2.07 -21.55
C SER A 140 3.38 3.42 -21.27
N GLU A 141 2.05 3.46 -21.46
CA GLU A 141 1.23 4.66 -21.26
C GLU A 141 1.34 5.26 -19.84
N ILE A 142 1.76 4.46 -18.85
CA ILE A 142 2.01 4.96 -17.50
C ILE A 142 3.19 5.92 -17.42
N TRP A 143 4.15 5.86 -18.35
CA TRP A 143 5.35 6.71 -18.35
C TRP A 143 5.26 7.91 -19.29
N GLN A 144 4.14 8.07 -20.00
CA GLN A 144 3.89 9.21 -20.88
C GLN A 144 3.97 10.53 -20.09
N ALA A 145 4.53 11.56 -20.70
CA ALA A 145 4.78 12.83 -19.99
C ALA A 145 3.49 13.62 -19.69
N ASP A 146 2.47 13.57 -20.54
CA ASP A 146 1.24 14.35 -20.35
C ASP A 146 0.14 13.56 -19.62
N THR A 147 0.03 12.27 -19.91
CA THR A 147 -1.05 11.41 -19.41
C THR A 147 -0.54 10.28 -18.52
N GLY A 148 0.66 10.42 -17.97
CA GLY A 148 1.35 9.44 -17.15
C GLY A 148 2.21 10.11 -16.09
N PHE A 149 3.17 9.35 -15.55
CA PHE A 149 3.99 9.72 -14.41
C PHE A 149 5.34 10.33 -14.81
N GLY A 150 5.57 10.54 -16.11
CA GLY A 150 6.87 10.96 -16.65
C GLY A 150 7.90 9.83 -16.65
N GLY A 151 8.97 10.01 -17.41
CA GLY A 151 9.99 9.00 -17.65
C GLY A 151 11.05 8.90 -16.54
N ASN A 152 12.24 8.50 -16.96
CA ASN A 152 13.35 8.22 -16.08
C ASN A 152 14.01 9.49 -15.50
N GLY A 153 14.90 9.27 -14.54
CA GLY A 153 15.82 10.28 -14.04
C GLY A 153 17.04 10.49 -14.94
N ASN A 154 17.71 11.64 -14.80
CA ASN A 154 19.04 11.84 -15.38
C ASN A 154 19.98 10.71 -14.96
N LYS A 155 20.84 10.22 -15.87
CA LYS A 155 21.78 9.14 -15.55
C LYS A 155 22.77 9.58 -14.46
N VAL A 156 22.89 8.77 -13.41
CA VAL A 156 23.87 8.92 -12.33
C VAL A 156 24.56 7.58 -12.14
N GLU A 157 25.88 7.60 -11.99
CA GLU A 157 26.65 6.40 -11.69
C GLU A 157 26.61 6.12 -10.17
N PRO A 158 26.18 4.92 -9.75
CA PRO A 158 26.13 4.57 -8.34
C PRO A 158 27.54 4.38 -7.78
N THR A 159 27.70 4.73 -6.50
CA THR A 159 28.86 4.37 -5.67
C THR A 159 28.52 3.16 -4.81
N ASN A 160 29.52 2.56 -4.15
CA ASN A 160 29.26 1.45 -3.22
C ASN A 160 28.35 1.88 -2.05
N GLU A 161 28.45 3.14 -1.62
CA GLU A 161 27.63 3.71 -0.53
C GLU A 161 26.18 3.90 -0.96
N THR A 162 25.95 4.31 -2.21
CA THR A 162 24.62 4.59 -2.75
C THR A 162 23.96 3.37 -3.40
N ASN A 163 24.71 2.29 -3.59
CA ASN A 163 24.22 1.00 -4.08
C ASN A 163 24.80 -0.17 -3.25
N PRO A 164 24.44 -0.27 -1.95
CA PRO A 164 24.97 -1.29 -1.07
C PRO A 164 24.56 -2.71 -1.47
N PHE A 165 23.48 -2.86 -2.26
CA PHE A 165 22.96 -4.14 -2.73
C PHE A 165 23.53 -4.57 -4.09
N GLY A 166 24.37 -3.75 -4.73
CA GLY A 166 24.97 -4.08 -6.02
C GLY A 166 23.96 -4.23 -7.16
N ILE A 167 22.87 -3.47 -7.13
CA ILE A 167 21.87 -3.45 -8.22
C ILE A 167 22.54 -2.92 -9.49
N VAL A 168 22.49 -3.70 -10.57
CA VAL A 168 23.08 -3.36 -11.87
C VAL A 168 22.02 -3.12 -12.93
N GLY A 169 22.37 -2.39 -13.99
CA GLY A 169 21.47 -2.15 -15.12
C GLY A 169 20.53 -0.96 -14.94
N GLY A 170 20.72 -0.14 -13.90
CA GLY A 170 20.04 1.14 -13.76
C GLY A 170 20.37 2.09 -14.90
N THR A 171 19.35 2.73 -15.45
CA THR A 171 19.46 3.63 -16.62
C THR A 171 19.23 5.10 -16.27
N GLY A 172 19.02 5.42 -14.99
CA GLY A 172 18.75 6.77 -14.47
C GLY A 172 19.56 7.05 -13.20
N GLY A 173 18.90 7.55 -12.16
CA GLY A 173 19.45 7.79 -10.82
C GLY A 173 19.34 9.23 -10.33
N GLY A 174 19.10 10.18 -11.22
CA GLY A 174 18.90 11.59 -10.92
C GLY A 174 17.44 12.03 -10.99
N CYS A 175 17.21 13.34 -11.04
CA CYS A 175 15.86 13.91 -11.11
C CYS A 175 15.13 13.48 -12.38
N VAL A 176 13.83 13.19 -12.25
CA VAL A 176 12.89 12.93 -13.35
C VAL A 176 12.91 14.10 -14.34
N GLN A 177 12.99 13.76 -15.63
CA GLN A 177 13.28 14.72 -16.70
C GLN A 177 12.03 15.31 -17.38
N ASN A 178 10.87 14.66 -17.29
CA ASN A 178 9.64 15.14 -17.93
C ASN A 178 8.38 14.76 -17.15
N GLY A 179 7.26 15.34 -17.58
CA GLY A 179 5.94 15.06 -17.06
C GLY A 179 5.51 15.91 -15.87
N PRO A 180 4.50 15.46 -15.10
CA PRO A 180 3.90 16.25 -14.03
C PRO A 180 4.76 16.32 -12.77
N PHE A 181 5.70 15.38 -12.59
CA PHE A 181 6.49 15.24 -11.37
C PHE A 181 7.96 15.68 -11.53
N THR A 182 8.22 16.62 -12.44
CA THR A 182 9.53 17.27 -12.58
C THR A 182 9.80 18.23 -11.41
N ALA A 183 11.07 18.55 -11.17
CA ALA A 183 11.52 19.31 -9.99
C ALA A 183 10.89 20.72 -9.87
N ASP A 184 10.43 21.32 -10.97
CA ASP A 184 9.73 22.61 -10.99
C ASP A 184 8.26 22.53 -10.56
N LYS A 185 7.67 21.32 -10.54
CA LYS A 185 6.24 21.08 -10.26
C LYS A 185 5.99 20.21 -9.04
N PHE A 186 6.97 19.39 -8.64
CA PHE A 186 6.84 18.41 -7.57
C PHE A 186 8.17 18.23 -6.84
N SER A 187 8.08 18.13 -5.51
CA SER A 187 9.21 17.89 -4.61
C SER A 187 8.86 16.76 -3.66
N VAL A 188 9.82 15.86 -3.45
CA VAL A 188 9.77 14.88 -2.35
C VAL A 188 10.42 15.56 -1.16
N ASN A 189 9.68 15.83 -0.09
CA ASN A 189 10.22 16.64 1.01
C ASN A 189 10.70 15.82 2.20
N PHE A 190 10.14 14.63 2.39
CA PHE A 190 10.52 13.73 3.47
C PHE A 190 11.59 12.72 2.99
N PRO A 191 12.57 12.34 3.84
CA PRO A 191 12.93 12.99 5.11
C PRO A 191 13.66 14.32 4.90
N THR A 192 14.16 14.58 3.68
CA THR A 192 14.85 15.81 3.29
C THR A 192 14.42 16.24 1.89
N PRO A 193 14.24 17.54 1.60
CA PRO A 193 13.79 17.99 0.28
C PRO A 193 14.73 17.64 -0.89
N HIS A 194 14.16 17.04 -1.93
CA HIS A 194 14.82 16.80 -3.21
C HIS A 194 13.80 16.62 -4.35
N CYS A 195 14.27 16.68 -5.60
CA CYS A 195 13.47 16.30 -6.76
C CYS A 195 13.12 14.81 -6.73
N LEU A 196 12.00 14.40 -7.34
CA LEU A 196 11.74 12.97 -7.56
C LEU A 196 12.86 12.35 -8.40
N LYS A 197 13.47 11.26 -7.92
CA LYS A 197 14.50 10.51 -8.64
C LYS A 197 13.98 9.16 -9.11
N ARG A 198 14.37 8.75 -10.31
CA ARG A 198 14.09 7.40 -10.85
C ARG A 198 15.33 6.80 -11.47
N ASP A 199 15.48 5.50 -11.33
CA ASP A 199 16.58 4.72 -11.90
C ASP A 199 16.00 3.44 -12.48
N PHE A 200 15.37 3.55 -13.65
CA PHE A 200 14.74 2.41 -14.30
C PHE A 200 15.72 1.26 -14.52
N VAL A 201 15.34 0.06 -14.07
CA VAL A 201 16.13 -1.18 -14.20
C VAL A 201 15.33 -2.20 -15.04
N PRO A 202 15.57 -2.27 -16.37
CA PRO A 202 14.88 -3.20 -17.27
C PRO A 202 14.91 -4.66 -16.79
N THR A 203 16.09 -5.12 -16.37
CA THR A 203 16.32 -6.52 -15.98
C THR A 203 15.49 -6.93 -14.77
N LEU A 204 15.38 -6.08 -13.75
CA LEU A 204 14.59 -6.38 -12.56
C LEU A 204 13.11 -6.42 -12.91
N ILE A 205 12.59 -5.37 -13.54
CA ILE A 205 11.15 -5.30 -13.78
C ILE A 205 10.66 -6.39 -14.72
N ASN A 206 11.38 -6.69 -15.82
CA ASN A 206 10.96 -7.71 -16.78
C ASN A 206 10.95 -9.11 -16.16
N VAL A 207 11.85 -9.41 -15.23
CA VAL A 207 11.92 -10.73 -14.57
C VAL A 207 10.94 -10.81 -13.41
N TRP A 208 10.81 -9.77 -12.60
CA TRP A 208 10.07 -9.81 -11.34
C TRP A 208 8.57 -9.52 -11.52
N ALA A 209 8.20 -8.86 -12.63
CA ALA A 209 6.80 -8.68 -13.02
C ALA A 209 6.26 -9.81 -13.93
N ASP A 210 6.99 -10.93 -14.10
CA ASP A 210 6.54 -12.06 -14.91
C ASP A 210 5.17 -12.58 -14.42
N GLN A 211 4.22 -12.75 -15.33
CA GLN A 211 2.92 -13.35 -15.08
C GLN A 211 3.02 -14.72 -14.38
N LYS A 212 4.10 -15.48 -14.57
CA LYS A 212 4.35 -16.74 -13.84
C LYS A 212 4.47 -16.53 -12.33
N LEU A 213 5.11 -15.44 -11.90
CA LEU A 213 5.23 -15.09 -10.47
C LEU A 213 3.88 -14.67 -9.90
N VAL A 214 3.09 -13.88 -10.66
CA VAL A 214 1.71 -13.55 -10.31
C VAL A 214 0.87 -14.82 -10.15
N ASN A 215 0.99 -15.77 -11.08
CA ASN A 215 0.28 -17.05 -11.03
C ASN A 215 0.70 -17.88 -9.81
N ASN A 216 1.97 -17.87 -9.43
CA ASN A 216 2.48 -18.53 -8.24
C ASN A 216 1.89 -17.95 -6.95
N VAL A 217 1.78 -16.62 -6.85
CA VAL A 217 1.11 -15.93 -5.73
C VAL A 217 -0.37 -16.30 -5.69
N LEU A 218 -1.06 -16.27 -6.83
CA LEU A 218 -2.46 -16.63 -6.93
C LEU A 218 -2.74 -18.11 -6.64
N ALA A 219 -1.73 -18.99 -6.68
CA ALA A 219 -1.84 -20.42 -6.42
C ALA A 219 -1.68 -20.79 -4.94
N GLN A 220 -1.30 -19.85 -4.08
CA GLN A 220 -1.13 -20.12 -2.65
C GLN A 220 -2.44 -20.58 -2.00
N LYS A 221 -2.34 -21.56 -1.09
CA LYS A 221 -3.51 -22.28 -0.56
C LYS A 221 -4.24 -21.48 0.52
N ASP A 222 -3.49 -20.77 1.34
CA ASP A 222 -3.97 -19.97 2.48
C ASP A 222 -3.35 -18.56 2.46
N TYR A 223 -3.84 -17.71 3.37
CA TYR A 223 -3.41 -16.32 3.47
C TYR A 223 -1.91 -16.20 3.80
N THR A 224 -1.37 -17.04 4.70
CA THR A 224 0.05 -16.97 5.08
C THR A 224 0.97 -17.26 3.90
N GLY A 225 0.65 -18.28 3.10
CA GLY A 225 1.36 -18.58 1.87
C GLY A 225 1.25 -17.43 0.87
N PHE A 226 0.05 -16.85 0.70
CA PHE A 226 -0.17 -15.69 -0.16
C PHE A 226 0.72 -14.51 0.26
N ALA A 227 0.60 -14.05 1.51
CA ALA A 227 1.33 -12.89 2.02
C ALA A 227 2.84 -13.07 1.88
N ARG A 228 3.36 -14.26 2.21
CA ARG A 228 4.78 -14.59 2.05
C ARG A 228 5.22 -14.58 0.58
N ALA A 229 4.39 -15.09 -0.34
CA ALA A 229 4.74 -15.16 -1.76
C ALA A 229 4.75 -13.80 -2.46
N VAL A 230 4.04 -12.79 -1.94
CA VAL A 230 4.01 -11.43 -2.50
C VAL A 230 5.36 -10.74 -2.34
N GLU A 231 5.93 -10.74 -1.13
CA GLU A 231 7.21 -10.09 -0.81
C GLU A 231 8.43 -11.02 -0.96
N GLY A 232 8.22 -12.34 -0.90
CA GLY A 232 9.28 -13.32 -1.01
C GLY A 232 10.33 -13.21 0.10
N GLU A 233 11.56 -13.59 -0.23
CA GLU A 233 12.73 -13.41 0.64
C GLU A 233 13.34 -12.01 0.40
N ALA A 234 13.95 -11.41 1.42
CA ALA A 234 14.67 -10.15 1.30
C ALA A 234 16.03 -10.35 0.57
N SER A 235 15.95 -10.72 -0.70
CA SER A 235 17.09 -11.06 -1.54
C SER A 235 16.84 -10.68 -2.99
N PHE A 236 17.80 -9.98 -3.60
CA PHE A 236 17.78 -9.68 -5.04
C PHE A 236 18.04 -10.90 -5.92
N ALA A 237 18.41 -12.05 -5.33
CA ALA A 237 18.51 -13.31 -6.05
C ALA A 237 17.16 -14.02 -6.21
N VAL A 238 16.12 -13.61 -5.46
CA VAL A 238 14.81 -14.25 -5.45
C VAL A 238 13.75 -13.26 -5.95
N PRO A 239 13.30 -13.40 -7.22
CA PRO A 239 12.25 -12.55 -7.78
C PRO A 239 10.95 -12.60 -6.98
N ASN A 240 10.33 -11.44 -6.77
CA ASN A 240 9.00 -11.33 -6.17
C ASN A 240 8.23 -10.16 -6.79
N ILE A 241 6.90 -10.25 -6.80
CA ILE A 241 6.05 -9.30 -7.51
C ILE A 241 5.99 -7.93 -6.82
N HIS A 242 6.16 -7.87 -5.49
CA HIS A 242 6.23 -6.60 -4.76
C HIS A 242 7.47 -5.80 -5.16
N GLY A 243 8.65 -6.42 -5.07
CA GLY A 243 9.91 -5.78 -5.44
C GLY A 243 10.00 -5.35 -6.91
N SER A 244 9.15 -5.89 -7.80
CA SER A 244 9.16 -5.57 -9.24
C SER A 244 8.97 -4.08 -9.52
N GLY A 245 7.86 -3.49 -9.08
CA GLY A 245 7.54 -2.08 -9.29
C GLY A 245 8.42 -1.15 -8.45
N HIS A 246 8.89 -1.62 -7.30
CA HIS A 246 9.82 -0.89 -6.44
C HIS A 246 11.21 -0.74 -7.10
N PHE A 247 11.93 -1.84 -7.24
CA PHE A 247 13.32 -1.82 -7.72
C PHE A 247 13.42 -1.71 -9.25
N GLY A 248 12.36 -2.08 -9.98
CA GLY A 248 12.28 -1.88 -11.42
C GLY A 248 12.18 -0.40 -11.82
N VAL A 249 11.52 0.42 -11.00
CA VAL A 249 11.35 1.87 -11.22
C VAL A 249 12.45 2.66 -10.51
N GLY A 250 12.77 2.25 -9.29
CA GLY A 250 13.65 2.99 -8.40
C GLY A 250 15.11 2.56 -8.47
N GLY A 251 15.44 1.36 -8.93
CA GLY A 251 16.82 0.86 -8.93
C GLY A 251 17.50 1.05 -7.58
N ALA A 252 18.79 1.43 -7.62
CA ALA A 252 19.54 1.75 -6.41
C ALA A 252 19.35 3.20 -5.93
N LEU A 253 19.07 4.12 -6.86
CA LEU A 253 19.21 5.56 -6.63
C LEU A 253 17.89 6.34 -6.64
N GLY A 254 16.82 5.72 -7.12
CA GLY A 254 15.50 6.29 -7.29
C GLY A 254 14.55 6.03 -6.12
N GLN A 255 13.52 6.86 -6.04
CA GLN A 255 12.63 6.93 -4.88
C GLN A 255 11.92 5.62 -4.57
N ALA A 256 11.41 4.93 -5.61
CA ALA A 256 10.67 3.68 -5.43
C ALA A 256 11.52 2.53 -4.87
N GLY A 257 12.85 2.60 -5.00
CA GLY A 257 13.80 1.60 -4.54
C GLY A 257 14.24 1.77 -3.09
N ASP A 258 13.95 2.92 -2.47
CA ASP A 258 14.13 3.11 -1.03
C ASP A 258 12.93 2.47 -0.30
N ALA A 259 13.15 1.32 0.33
CA ALA A 259 12.09 0.56 0.98
C ALA A 259 11.33 1.37 2.05
N ASN A 260 12.00 2.29 2.77
CA ASN A 260 11.33 3.12 3.79
C ASN A 260 10.54 4.25 3.14
N ASN A 261 11.12 4.87 2.11
CA ASN A 261 10.64 6.13 1.56
C ASN A 261 9.90 5.98 0.22
N SER A 262 9.69 4.76 -0.26
CA SER A 262 9.09 4.47 -1.56
C SER A 262 7.74 5.14 -1.86
N PRO A 263 6.85 5.46 -0.91
CA PRO A 263 5.62 6.20 -1.22
C PRO A 263 5.84 7.65 -1.65
N GLY A 264 7.07 8.16 -1.54
CA GLY A 264 7.49 9.42 -2.15
C GLY A 264 7.42 9.39 -3.69
N GLU A 265 7.36 8.21 -4.30
CA GLU A 265 7.09 8.01 -5.71
C GLU A 265 5.58 7.92 -5.97
N PRO A 266 4.97 8.82 -6.75
CA PRO A 266 3.54 8.74 -7.07
C PRO A 266 3.08 7.43 -7.71
N VAL A 267 3.94 6.70 -8.44
CA VAL A 267 3.58 5.38 -8.99
C VAL A 267 3.45 4.27 -7.92
N PHE A 268 3.94 4.49 -6.70
CA PHE A 268 3.79 3.57 -5.56
C PHE A 268 2.33 3.15 -5.35
N TYR A 269 1.41 4.11 -5.41
CA TYR A 269 -0.01 3.86 -5.13
C TYR A 269 -0.68 3.03 -6.22
N LEU A 270 -0.20 3.13 -7.46
CA LEU A 270 -0.65 2.28 -8.58
C LEU A 270 -0.02 0.89 -8.47
N HIS A 271 1.23 0.83 -7.99
CA HIS A 271 1.90 -0.43 -7.72
C HIS A 271 1.13 -1.22 -6.64
N HIS A 272 0.94 -0.63 -5.45
CA HIS A 272 0.19 -1.27 -4.38
C HIS A 272 -1.30 -1.46 -4.69
N GLY A 273 -1.88 -0.63 -5.57
CA GLY A 273 -3.21 -0.87 -6.13
C GLY A 273 -3.32 -2.20 -6.89
N ASN A 274 -2.25 -2.62 -7.58
CA ASN A 274 -2.21 -3.90 -8.29
C ASN A 274 -1.86 -5.08 -7.37
N ILE A 275 -1.02 -4.87 -6.35
CA ILE A 275 -0.84 -5.86 -5.27
C ILE A 275 -2.18 -6.17 -4.61
N ASP A 276 -2.96 -5.13 -4.29
CA ASP A 276 -4.29 -5.27 -3.72
C ASP A 276 -5.29 -5.93 -4.69
N HIS A 277 -5.22 -5.62 -5.99
CA HIS A 277 -5.99 -6.31 -7.02
C HIS A 277 -5.67 -7.81 -7.07
N ILE A 278 -4.38 -8.18 -7.00
CA ILE A 278 -3.94 -9.58 -6.96
C ILE A 278 -4.44 -10.28 -5.70
N PHE A 279 -4.44 -9.59 -4.55
CA PHE A 279 -5.03 -10.10 -3.33
C PHE A 279 -6.53 -10.34 -3.48
N TRP A 280 -7.26 -9.38 -4.06
CA TRP A 280 -8.69 -9.55 -4.35
C TRP A 280 -8.95 -10.74 -5.28
N MET A 281 -8.19 -10.88 -6.37
CA MET A 281 -8.27 -12.04 -7.27
C MET A 281 -8.01 -13.36 -6.53
N TRP A 282 -7.05 -13.40 -5.60
CA TRP A 282 -6.81 -14.56 -4.76
C TRP A 282 -8.01 -14.84 -3.86
N GLN A 283 -8.58 -13.85 -3.19
CA GLN A 283 -9.77 -14.01 -2.35
C GLN A 283 -10.95 -14.59 -3.15
N GLN A 284 -11.19 -14.08 -4.37
CA GLN A 284 -12.29 -14.51 -5.24
C GLN A 284 -12.26 -16.00 -5.64
N LYS A 285 -11.10 -16.67 -5.59
CA LYS A 285 -11.02 -18.11 -5.90
C LYS A 285 -11.74 -19.01 -4.89
N ASP A 286 -11.87 -18.55 -3.65
CA ASP A 286 -12.68 -19.19 -2.60
C ASP A 286 -13.11 -18.13 -1.58
N LEU A 287 -14.03 -17.26 -2.02
CA LEU A 287 -14.40 -16.05 -1.29
C LEU A 287 -14.94 -16.37 0.11
N LYS A 288 -15.74 -17.43 0.23
CA LYS A 288 -16.35 -17.85 1.50
C LYS A 288 -15.29 -18.17 2.55
N THR A 289 -14.19 -18.80 2.17
CA THR A 289 -13.12 -19.15 3.10
C THR A 289 -12.14 -17.99 3.27
N ARG A 290 -11.71 -17.39 2.16
CA ARG A 290 -10.57 -16.43 2.13
C ARG A 290 -10.90 -15.05 2.68
N LEU A 291 -12.17 -14.67 2.79
CA LEU A 291 -12.60 -13.45 3.52
C LEU A 291 -12.48 -13.57 5.04
N HIS A 292 -12.15 -14.74 5.57
CA HIS A 292 -12.01 -14.99 7.01
C HIS A 292 -10.62 -15.51 7.38
N GLN A 293 -9.64 -15.32 6.50
CA GLN A 293 -8.27 -15.80 6.71
C GLN A 293 -7.30 -14.63 6.87
N VAL A 294 -6.51 -14.71 7.93
CA VAL A 294 -5.28 -13.94 8.13
C VAL A 294 -4.24 -14.88 8.72
N GLY A 295 -2.97 -14.52 8.62
CA GLY A 295 -1.88 -15.27 9.23
C GLY A 295 -0.52 -14.78 8.77
N GLY A 296 0.54 -15.42 9.25
CA GLY A 296 1.91 -14.94 9.10
C GLY A 296 2.34 -14.08 10.30
N PRO A 297 3.64 -13.77 10.40
CA PRO A 297 4.25 -13.38 11.65
C PRO A 297 3.95 -11.92 12.01
N ILE A 298 3.92 -11.60 13.30
CA ILE A 298 3.84 -10.21 13.78
C ILE A 298 5.18 -9.50 13.61
N ILE A 299 6.27 -10.23 13.86
CA ILE A 299 7.64 -9.74 13.73
C ILE A 299 8.16 -10.15 12.34
N PRO A 300 8.83 -9.26 11.58
CA PRO A 300 9.35 -9.59 10.26
C PRO A 300 10.14 -10.90 10.25
N PHE A 301 9.84 -11.77 9.27
CA PHE A 301 10.49 -13.06 9.04
C PHE A 301 10.32 -14.15 10.13
N ASP A 302 9.71 -13.87 11.28
CA ASP A 302 9.56 -14.84 12.38
C ASP A 302 8.36 -15.79 12.17
N TYR A 303 8.37 -16.57 11.09
CA TYR A 303 7.29 -17.53 10.76
C TYR A 303 7.14 -18.68 11.78
N SER A 304 8.07 -18.83 12.72
CA SER A 304 7.96 -19.73 13.88
C SER A 304 7.28 -19.08 15.09
N GLY A 305 7.16 -17.76 15.10
CA GLY A 305 6.69 -16.97 16.22
C GLY A 305 5.17 -16.79 16.27
N LYS A 306 4.75 -15.67 16.86
CA LYS A 306 3.34 -15.33 16.96
C LYS A 306 2.81 -14.80 15.64
N ASN A 307 1.70 -15.38 15.19
CA ASN A 307 1.00 -14.92 14.01
C ASN A 307 -0.03 -13.83 14.33
N VAL A 308 -0.30 -12.98 13.35
CA VAL A 308 -1.44 -12.07 13.39
C VAL A 308 -2.75 -12.86 13.47
N THR A 309 -3.78 -12.25 14.06
CA THR A 309 -5.14 -12.80 14.14
C THR A 309 -6.12 -11.80 13.53
N LEU A 310 -7.40 -12.20 13.39
CA LEU A 310 -8.45 -11.34 12.83
C LEU A 310 -8.63 -10.03 13.62
N ASP A 311 -8.35 -10.05 14.92
CA ASP A 311 -8.46 -8.91 15.83
C ASP A 311 -7.15 -8.10 15.94
N PHE A 312 -6.10 -8.47 15.19
CA PHE A 312 -4.87 -7.69 15.15
C PHE A 312 -5.17 -6.30 14.59
N GLU A 313 -4.61 -5.27 15.22
CA GLU A 313 -4.89 -3.87 14.92
C GLU A 313 -3.79 -3.27 14.05
N VAL A 314 -4.19 -2.47 13.06
CA VAL A 314 -3.30 -1.65 12.24
C VAL A 314 -3.82 -0.21 12.23
N GLY A 315 -2.91 0.75 12.13
CA GLY A 315 -3.25 2.17 12.14
C GLY A 315 -2.30 3.01 11.30
N LEU A 316 -2.80 4.14 10.80
CA LEU A 316 -2.06 5.06 9.93
C LEU A 316 -1.80 6.40 10.64
N GLY A 317 -1.61 6.35 11.95
CA GLY A 317 -1.43 7.54 12.80
C GLY A 317 -2.63 8.49 12.69
N LYS A 318 -2.37 9.75 12.33
CA LYS A 318 -3.44 10.76 12.17
C LYS A 318 -4.14 10.72 10.81
N LEU A 319 -3.68 9.88 9.87
CA LEU A 319 -4.28 9.82 8.53
C LEU A 319 -5.57 9.00 8.51
N ALA A 320 -5.68 8.00 9.40
CA ALA A 320 -6.84 7.15 9.51
C ALA A 320 -6.93 6.51 10.91
N PRO A 321 -8.15 6.19 11.40
CA PRO A 321 -8.31 5.49 12.67
C PRO A 321 -7.67 4.10 12.65
N THR A 322 -7.37 3.57 13.83
CA THR A 322 -6.98 2.16 13.99
C THR A 322 -8.16 1.25 13.67
N VAL A 323 -7.89 0.15 12.97
CA VAL A 323 -8.87 -0.86 12.54
C VAL A 323 -8.32 -2.26 12.76
N GLN A 324 -9.20 -3.25 12.81
CA GLN A 324 -8.80 -4.66 12.91
C GLN A 324 -8.66 -5.29 11.53
N LEU A 325 -7.79 -6.28 11.38
CA LEU A 325 -7.56 -6.94 10.09
C LEU A 325 -8.85 -7.52 9.47
N LYS A 326 -9.76 -8.03 10.30
CA LYS A 326 -11.06 -8.54 9.84
C LYS A 326 -11.90 -7.50 9.10
N ASP A 327 -11.74 -6.23 9.43
CA ASP A 327 -12.50 -5.13 8.83
C ASP A 327 -11.93 -4.73 7.44
N LEU A 328 -10.76 -5.26 7.08
CA LEU A 328 -10.04 -4.95 5.84
C LEU A 328 -10.08 -6.10 4.80
N LEU A 329 -10.60 -7.27 5.18
CA LEU A 329 -10.66 -8.44 4.30
C LEU A 329 -11.66 -8.27 3.15
N ASP A 330 -12.81 -7.64 3.41
CA ASP A 330 -13.85 -7.42 2.42
C ASP A 330 -13.78 -5.99 1.86
N THR A 331 -13.46 -5.85 0.56
CA THR A 331 -13.40 -4.56 -0.13
C THR A 331 -14.77 -3.88 -0.25
N GLN A 332 -15.85 -4.62 -0.03
CA GLN A 332 -17.24 -4.16 -0.04
C GLN A 332 -17.90 -4.24 1.36
N GLY A 333 -17.07 -4.33 2.40
CA GLY A 333 -17.48 -4.33 3.81
C GLY A 333 -17.94 -2.96 4.32
N SER A 334 -17.86 -2.77 5.64
CA SER A 334 -18.24 -1.50 6.30
C SER A 334 -17.12 -0.46 6.34
N THR A 335 -15.86 -0.91 6.28
CA THR A 335 -14.67 -0.04 6.37
C THR A 335 -14.19 0.41 4.99
N LEU A 336 -14.27 -0.51 4.03
CA LEU A 336 -13.88 -0.30 2.63
C LEU A 336 -15.11 -0.29 1.73
N CYS A 337 -15.04 0.39 0.59
CA CYS A 337 -16.17 0.43 -0.35
C CYS A 337 -15.70 0.60 -1.81
N TYR A 338 -15.05 -0.42 -2.35
CA TYR A 338 -14.57 -0.46 -3.74
C TYR A 338 -14.53 -1.87 -4.32
N THR A 339 -14.33 -1.97 -5.63
CA THR A 339 -14.10 -3.22 -6.36
C THR A 339 -13.11 -2.99 -7.52
N TYR A 340 -12.81 -4.02 -8.30
CA TYR A 340 -11.89 -4.01 -9.44
C TYR A 340 -12.61 -4.39 -10.73
#